data_AF-A0AAU9UXU6-F1
#
_entry.id   AF-A0AAU9UXU6-F1
#
_cell.length_a   1.000
_cell.length_b   1.000
_cell.length_c   1.000
_cell.angle_alpha   90.00
_cell.angle_beta   90.00
_cell.angle_gamma   90.00
#
_symmetry.space_group_name_H-M   'P 1'
#
loop_
_entity.id
_entity.type
_entity.pdbx_description
1 polymer ?
#
loop_
_entity_poly.entity_id
_entity_poly.type
_entity_poly.pdbx_seq_one_letter_code
_entity_poly.pdbx_strand_id
1 'polypeptide(L)'
;MHSDMSVGDNAKQKPDIISYYNKYKTSVDTMDQTLRRYTSQRRCSIWPMAMFFNILDIAALTAYLIYYENYKMIKKKTAERRLFLRKLSEEFAKPMIEGRMTNPQVMHNYMTKNAIEKCNK
;
A
#
# COMPACT_ATOMS: atom_id res chain seq x y z
N MET A 1 28.20 -20.67 -24.28
CA MET A 1 28.97 -20.57 -23.02
C MET A 1 29.33 -19.11 -22.82
N HIS A 2 28.87 -18.46 -21.74
CA HIS A 2 29.24 -17.09 -21.44
C HIS A 2 30.66 -17.09 -20.85
N SER A 3 31.63 -16.59 -21.63
CA SER A 3 33.06 -16.53 -21.28
C SER A 3 33.47 -15.15 -20.77
N ASP A 4 32.51 -14.27 -20.46
CA ASP A 4 32.82 -12.91 -20.05
C ASP A 4 32.99 -12.88 -18.52
N MET A 5 34.25 -12.82 -18.10
CA MET A 5 34.67 -12.81 -16.69
C MET A 5 34.91 -11.37 -16.23
N SER A 6 34.13 -10.42 -16.75
CA SER A 6 34.26 -9.01 -16.40
C SER A 6 33.96 -8.84 -14.91
N VAL A 7 34.98 -8.35 -14.19
CA VAL A 7 34.92 -8.05 -12.76
C VAL A 7 34.60 -6.58 -12.62
N GLY A 8 33.51 -6.26 -11.92
CA GLY A 8 33.10 -4.87 -11.69
C GLY A 8 34.08 -4.14 -10.78
N ASP A 9 34.29 -2.85 -11.05
CA ASP A 9 35.25 -1.94 -10.40
C ASP A 9 34.83 -1.51 -8.97
N ASN A 10 34.23 -2.45 -8.24
CA ASN A 10 33.66 -2.27 -6.92
C ASN A 10 34.67 -2.81 -5.90
N ALA A 11 34.74 -2.24 -4.69
CA ALA A 11 35.68 -2.66 -3.63
C ALA A 11 35.66 -4.17 -3.26
N LYS A 12 34.65 -4.92 -3.72
CA LYS A 12 34.48 -6.35 -3.47
C LYS A 12 34.83 -7.24 -4.68
N GLN A 13 35.29 -6.67 -5.80
CA GLN A 13 35.68 -7.37 -7.04
C GLN A 13 34.73 -8.51 -7.43
N LYS A 14 33.42 -8.22 -7.43
CA LYS A 14 32.41 -9.22 -7.79
C LYS A 14 32.25 -9.24 -9.31
N PRO A 15 32.07 -10.43 -9.93
CA PRO A 15 31.66 -10.54 -11.32
C PRO A 15 30.42 -9.69 -11.62
N ASP A 16 30.38 -9.05 -12.78
CA ASP A 16 29.29 -8.14 -13.16
C ASP A 16 27.93 -8.83 -13.15
N ILE A 17 27.88 -10.10 -13.55
CA ILE A 17 26.67 -10.94 -13.49
C ILE A 17 26.11 -11.01 -12.06
N ILE A 18 26.98 -11.19 -11.06
CA ILE A 18 26.58 -11.27 -9.65
C ILE A 18 26.11 -9.89 -9.16
N SER A 19 26.78 -8.82 -9.58
CA SER A 19 26.38 -7.45 -9.26
C SER A 19 24.99 -7.13 -9.83
N TYR A 20 24.78 -7.44 -11.11
CA TYR A 20 23.52 -7.24 -11.82
C TYR A 20 22.37 -8.03 -11.19
N TYR A 21 22.57 -9.32 -10.90
CA TYR A 21 21.58 -10.14 -10.21
C TYR A 21 21.21 -9.55 -8.83
N ASN A 22 22.21 -9.20 -8.02
CA ASN A 22 21.98 -8.66 -6.68
C ASN A 22 21.25 -7.30 -6.69
N LYS A 23 21.37 -6.52 -7.77
CA LYS A 23 20.70 -5.23 -7.92
C LYS A 23 19.16 -5.39 -8.02
N TYR A 24 18.66 -6.45 -8.66
CA TYR A 24 17.23 -6.61 -8.95
C TYR A 24 16.57 -7.74 -8.16
N LYS A 25 17.32 -8.71 -7.62
CA LYS A 25 16.74 -9.87 -6.91
C LYS A 25 15.84 -9.49 -5.72
N THR A 26 16.10 -8.36 -5.08
CA THR A 26 15.43 -7.95 -3.83
C THR A 26 14.11 -7.22 -4.07
N SER A 27 13.71 -7.00 -5.32
CA SER A 27 12.51 -6.20 -5.62
C SER A 27 11.23 -6.79 -5.03
N VAL A 28 11.05 -8.12 -5.12
CA VAL A 28 9.90 -8.82 -4.53
C VAL A 28 9.92 -8.73 -3.01
N ASP A 29 11.06 -9.03 -2.37
CA ASP A 29 11.21 -8.94 -0.92
C ASP A 29 10.95 -7.52 -0.40
N THR A 30 11.37 -6.51 -1.15
CA THR A 30 11.16 -5.10 -0.81
C THR A 30 9.68 -4.73 -0.89
N MET A 31 8.97 -5.25 -1.89
CA MET A 31 7.51 -5.09 -2.01
C MET A 31 6.79 -5.78 -0.87
N ASP A 32 7.15 -7.02 -0.53
CA ASP A 32 6.56 -7.76 0.59
C ASP A 32 6.75 -7.03 1.93
N GLN A 33 7.95 -6.52 2.20
CA GLN A 33 8.24 -5.70 3.39
C GLN A 33 7.40 -4.40 3.40
N THR A 34 7.22 -3.80 2.22
CA THR A 34 6.43 -2.59 2.03
C THR A 34 4.95 -2.82 2.34
N LEU A 35 4.38 -3.94 1.88
CA LEU A 35 2.99 -4.33 2.10
C LEU A 35 2.72 -4.70 3.56
N ARG A 36 3.62 -5.46 4.21
CA ARG A 36 3.50 -5.84 5.63
C ARG A 36 3.31 -4.66 6.57
N ARG A 37 3.83 -3.47 6.22
CA ARG A 37 3.75 -2.27 7.07
C ARG A 37 2.35 -1.63 7.10
N TYR A 38 1.54 -1.79 6.05
CA TYR A 38 0.13 -1.37 6.03
C TYR A 38 -0.70 -2.45 5.34
N THR A 39 -0.88 -3.56 6.04
CA THR A 39 -1.70 -4.67 5.54
C THR A 39 -3.13 -4.56 6.02
N SER A 40 -4.07 -4.95 5.15
CA SER A 40 -5.49 -5.09 5.46
C SER A 40 -5.86 -6.53 5.83
N GLN A 41 -4.88 -7.43 5.85
CA GLN A 41 -5.07 -8.83 6.19
C GLN A 41 -5.68 -8.98 7.59
N ARG A 42 -6.64 -9.90 7.68
CA ARG A 42 -7.24 -10.33 8.94
C ARG A 42 -7.12 -11.84 9.05
N ARG A 43 -7.19 -12.33 10.30
CA ARG A 43 -7.29 -13.77 10.54
C ARG A 43 -8.58 -14.28 9.87
N CYS A 44 -8.43 -15.16 8.89
CA CYS A 44 -9.53 -15.77 8.15
C CYS A 44 -9.29 -17.27 8.02
N SER A 45 -10.37 -18.06 8.03
CA SER A 45 -10.33 -19.52 7.87
C SER A 45 -10.48 -19.98 6.43
N ILE A 46 -10.81 -19.06 5.51
CA ILE A 46 -11.13 -19.39 4.11
C ILE A 46 -10.10 -18.72 3.20
N TRP A 47 -9.41 -19.51 2.38
CA TRP A 47 -8.32 -19.06 1.51
C TRP A 47 -8.69 -17.95 0.50
N PRO A 48 -9.91 -17.88 -0.08
CA PRO A 48 -10.25 -16.81 -1.02
C PRO A 48 -10.28 -15.44 -0.35
N MET A 49 -10.64 -15.39 0.94
CA MET A 49 -10.61 -14.13 1.70
C MET A 49 -9.17 -13.66 1.94
N ALA A 50 -8.25 -14.58 2.22
CA ALA A 50 -6.84 -14.25 2.33
C ALA A 50 -6.27 -13.74 0.98
N MET A 51 -6.66 -14.37 -0.13
CA MET A 51 -6.30 -13.90 -1.48
C MET A 51 -6.86 -12.50 -1.76
N PHE A 52 -8.12 -12.24 -1.40
CA PHE A 52 -8.73 -10.93 -1.54
C PHE A 52 -7.95 -9.84 -0.81
N PHE A 53 -7.53 -10.07 0.44
CA PHE A 53 -6.70 -9.11 1.16
C PHE A 53 -5.36 -8.84 0.50
N ASN A 54 -4.71 -9.87 -0.05
CA ASN A 54 -3.47 -9.69 -0.81
C ASN A 54 -3.68 -8.81 -2.04
N ILE A 55 -4.74 -9.05 -2.80
CA ILE A 55 -5.10 -8.24 -3.97
C ILE A 55 -5.35 -6.80 -3.54
N LEU A 56 -6.08 -6.59 -2.45
CA LEU A 56 -6.41 -5.27 -1.93
C LEU A 56 -5.16 -4.48 -1.52
N ASP A 57 -4.24 -5.13 -0.79
CA ASP A 57 -2.99 -4.50 -0.36
C ASP A 57 -2.09 -4.15 -1.56
N ILE A 58 -1.99 -5.03 -2.56
CA ILE A 58 -1.23 -4.79 -3.80
C ILE A 58 -1.87 -3.64 -4.60
N ALA A 59 -3.20 -3.64 -4.77
CA ALA A 59 -3.92 -2.60 -5.50
C ALA A 59 -3.76 -1.22 -4.85
N ALA A 60 -3.78 -1.15 -3.51
CA ALA A 60 -3.55 0.10 -2.80
C ALA A 60 -2.12 0.62 -2.99
N LEU A 61 -1.12 -0.28 -3.02
CA LEU A 61 0.26 0.08 -3.31
C LEU A 61 0.45 0.57 -4.74
N THR A 62 -0.14 -0.09 -5.73
CA THR A 62 -0.05 0.33 -7.15
C THR A 62 -0.74 1.67 -7.37
N ALA A 63 -1.91 1.89 -6.76
CA ALA A 63 -2.59 3.19 -6.80
C ALA A 63 -1.72 4.30 -6.20
N TYR A 64 -1.04 4.03 -5.08
CA TYR A 64 -0.09 4.97 -4.48
C TYR A 64 1.10 5.27 -5.40
N LEU A 65 1.65 4.26 -6.08
CA LEU A 65 2.75 4.45 -7.02
C LEU A 65 2.33 5.33 -8.19
N ILE A 66 1.16 5.09 -8.79
CA ILE A 66 0.62 5.92 -9.88
C ILE A 66 0.42 7.37 -9.40
N TYR A 67 -0.18 7.55 -8.23
CA TYR A 67 -0.32 8.86 -7.60
C TYR A 67 1.06 9.53 -7.42
N TYR A 68 2.02 8.84 -6.83
CA TYR A 68 3.35 9.38 -6.61
C TYR A 68 4.05 9.78 -7.91
N GLU A 69 3.97 8.94 -8.94
CA GLU A 69 4.57 9.18 -10.25
C GLU A 69 3.99 10.44 -10.92
N ASN A 70 2.69 10.70 -10.73
CA ASN A 70 2.02 11.90 -11.25
C ASN A 70 2.34 13.17 -10.45
N TYR A 71 2.74 13.05 -9.18
CA TYR A 71 2.99 14.19 -8.27
C TYR A 71 4.46 14.29 -7.80
N LYS A 72 5.42 13.75 -8.59
CA LYS A 72 6.87 13.64 -8.27
C LYS A 72 7.57 14.92 -7.79
N MET A 73 6.99 16.10 -8.00
CA MET A 73 7.53 17.37 -7.50
C MET A 73 7.40 17.56 -5.98
N ILE A 74 6.70 16.66 -5.28
CA ILE A 74 6.54 16.70 -3.82
C ILE A 74 7.67 15.89 -3.16
N LYS A 75 8.46 16.53 -2.29
CA LYS A 75 9.53 15.88 -1.50
C LYS A 75 8.95 14.72 -0.69
N LYS A 76 9.46 13.50 -0.89
CA LYS A 76 9.13 12.29 -0.12
C LYS A 76 9.11 12.59 1.39
N LYS A 77 7.93 12.67 2.00
CA LYS A 77 7.77 12.58 3.46
C LYS A 77 7.46 11.14 3.86
N THR A 78 8.05 10.69 4.96
CA THR A 78 7.89 9.34 5.53
C THR A 78 6.42 8.97 5.83
N ALA A 79 5.53 9.95 5.92
CA ALA A 79 4.10 9.76 6.22
C ALA A 79 3.16 9.78 4.98
N GLU A 80 3.67 10.03 3.77
CA GLU A 80 2.81 10.25 2.58
C GLU A 80 1.94 9.06 2.24
N ARG A 81 2.50 7.84 2.27
CA ARG A 81 1.74 6.63 1.96
C ARG A 81 0.60 6.40 2.96
N ARG A 82 0.83 6.65 4.25
CA ARG A 82 -0.21 6.53 5.28
C ARG A 82 -1.35 7.52 5.05
N LEU A 83 -1.01 8.77 4.74
CA LEU A 83 -2.01 9.81 4.46
C LEU A 83 -2.81 9.49 3.19
N PHE A 84 -2.14 8.98 2.14
CA PHE A 84 -2.80 8.51 0.93
C PHE A 84 -3.80 7.39 1.24
N LEU A 85 -3.38 6.34 1.95
CA LEU A 85 -4.25 5.22 2.30
C LEU A 85 -5.44 5.65 3.17
N ARG A 86 -5.23 6.59 4.10
CA ARG A 86 -6.32 7.15 4.91
C ARG A 86 -7.35 7.85 4.02
N LYS A 87 -6.91 8.80 3.19
CA LYS A 87 -7.80 9.51 2.26
C LYS A 87 -8.54 8.55 1.32
N LEU A 88 -7.83 7.56 0.77
CA LEU A 88 -8.43 6.54 -0.09
C LEU A 88 -9.58 5.81 0.63
N SER A 89 -9.35 5.39 1.87
CA SER A 89 -10.38 4.69 2.66
C SER A 89 -11.57 5.58 3.02
N GLU A 90 -11.34 6.87 3.30
CA GLU A 90 -12.38 7.85 3.59
C GLU A 90 -13.27 8.07 2.36
N GLU A 91 -12.67 8.27 1.18
CA GLU A 91 -13.41 8.47 -0.08
C GLU A 91 -14.22 7.24 -0.48
N PHE A 92 -13.70 6.01 -0.26
CA PHE A 92 -14.45 4.78 -0.51
C PHE A 92 -15.61 4.59 0.47
N ALA A 93 -15.45 5.00 1.73
CA ALA A 93 -16.49 4.88 2.74
C ALA A 93 -17.59 5.94 2.58
N LYS A 94 -17.25 7.13 2.08
CA LYS A 94 -18.15 8.29 1.95
C LYS A 94 -19.52 7.99 1.33
N PRO A 95 -19.64 7.38 0.13
CA PRO A 95 -20.96 7.10 -0.46
C PRO A 95 -21.79 6.12 0.40
N MET A 96 -21.13 5.18 1.09
CA MET A 96 -21.79 4.24 2.00
C MET A 96 -22.29 4.94 3.26
N ILE A 97 -21.51 5.91 3.78
CA ILE A 97 -21.90 6.73 4.93
C ILE A 97 -23.10 7.61 4.55
N GLU A 98 -23.01 8.34 3.44
CA GLU A 98 -24.09 9.23 2.96
C GLU A 98 -25.38 8.44 2.69
N GLY A 99 -25.29 7.27 2.07
CA GLY A 99 -26.45 6.38 1.87
C GLY A 99 -27.03 5.83 3.17
N ARG A 100 -26.21 5.62 4.22
CA ARG A 100 -26.70 5.22 5.55
C ARG A 100 -27.35 6.37 6.30
N MET A 101 -26.92 7.60 6.08
CA MET A 101 -27.47 8.79 6.75
C MET A 101 -28.93 9.05 6.36
N THR A 102 -29.36 8.61 5.18
CA THR A 102 -30.77 8.75 4.74
C THR A 102 -31.68 7.68 5.35
N ASN A 103 -31.13 6.63 5.98
CA ASN A 103 -31.94 5.58 6.59
C ASN A 103 -32.43 6.03 7.99
N PRO A 104 -33.75 6.22 8.18
CA PRO A 104 -34.31 6.68 9.46
C PRO A 104 -34.10 5.67 10.61
N GLN A 105 -33.94 4.37 10.32
CA GLN A 105 -33.65 3.34 11.31
C GLN A 105 -32.21 3.44 11.84
N VAL A 106 -31.27 3.93 11.02
CA VAL A 106 -29.87 4.15 11.42
C VAL A 106 -29.72 5.49 12.15
N MET A 107 -30.48 6.52 11.74
CA MET A 107 -30.49 7.84 12.39
C MET A 107 -30.99 7.83 13.84
N HIS A 108 -31.67 6.77 14.29
CA HIS A 108 -32.10 6.68 15.68
C HIS A 108 -30.92 6.57 16.68
N ASN A 109 -29.72 6.18 16.21
CA ASN A 109 -28.48 6.19 17.00
C ASN A 109 -27.67 7.48 16.76
N TYR A 110 -28.11 8.60 17.36
CA TYR A 110 -27.43 9.90 17.38
C TYR A 110 -25.93 9.84 17.78
N MET A 111 -25.54 8.79 18.50
CA MET A 111 -24.16 8.55 18.95
C MET A 111 -23.18 8.34 17.80
N THR A 112 -23.57 7.65 16.73
CA THR A 112 -22.63 7.28 15.64
C THR A 112 -22.30 8.48 14.77
N LYS A 113 -23.29 9.33 14.44
CA LYS A 113 -23.08 10.58 13.68
C LYS A 113 -22.18 11.55 14.47
N ASN A 114 -22.48 11.77 15.75
CA ASN A 114 -21.70 12.65 16.62
C ASN A 114 -20.27 12.15 16.85
N ALA A 115 -20.04 10.83 16.87
CA ALA A 115 -18.69 10.26 16.99
C ALA A 115 -17.85 10.50 15.74
N ILE A 116 -18.43 10.33 14.54
CA ILE A 116 -17.74 10.59 13.27
C ILE A 116 -17.38 12.08 13.12
N GLU A 117 -18.30 12.98 13.46
CA GLU A 117 -18.05 14.43 13.42
C GLU A 117 -16.99 14.88 14.44
N LYS A 118 -16.90 14.22 15.61
CA LYS A 118 -15.84 14.48 16.60
C LYS A 118 -14.46 14.01 16.19
N CYS A 119 -14.34 12.95 15.39
CA CYS A 119 -13.04 12.46 14.88
C CYS A 119 -12.45 13.33 13.77
N ASN A 120 -13.26 14.22 13.16
CA ASN A 120 -12.84 15.12 12.08
C ASN A 120 -12.42 16.53 12.56
N LYS A 121 -12.40 16.77 13.89
CA LYS A 121 -11.78 17.94 14.52
C LYS A 121 -10.45 17.55 15.16
#